data_AF-A0A5N6SWR6-F1
#
_entry.id   AF-A0A5N6SWR6-F1
#
_cell.length_a   1.000
_cell.length_b   1.000
_cell.length_c   1.000
_cell.angle_alpha   90.00
_cell.angle_beta   90.00
_cell.angle_gamma   90.00
#
_symmetry.space_group_name_H-M   'P 1'
#
loop_
_entity.id
_entity.type
_entity.pdbx_description
1 polymer ?
#
loop_
_entity_poly.entity_id
_entity_poly.type
_entity_poly.pdbx_seq_one_letter_code
_entity_poly.pdbx_strand_id
1 'polypeptide(L)'
;MLKVEMHFHIEGTITLELRWSLSVSHGTPLPDSRTGKPCHNLSALEGLHDLRHDLEEGMLREERTDFSSFTMKRVQSQWIMCFLRGISPESAMSRYIAALPYRDMIAGVGLDFLERDRPPLFFEDVFQRARDDDLKVTCYCDLIDQRGGTGAGRIDHGLHVVDDLFLLVNVKQKGLGLTICPCGYSCYTGERLILERIALQRYAVDICWASTSIATQILEKLQEYLKQVL
;
A
#
# COMPACT_ATOMS: atom_id res chain seq x y z
N MET A 1 12.78 18.79 7.93
CA MET A 1 12.09 17.67 8.60
C MET A 1 12.49 16.39 7.88
N LEU A 2 12.93 15.35 8.60
CA LEU A 2 13.16 14.03 8.00
C LEU A 2 11.80 13.44 7.61
N LYS A 3 11.71 12.83 6.43
CA LYS A 3 10.52 12.14 5.96
C LYS A 3 10.77 10.63 6.04
N VAL A 4 9.75 9.88 6.44
CA VAL A 4 9.75 8.42 6.44
C VAL A 4 8.50 7.99 5.70
N GLU A 5 8.65 7.08 4.74
CA GLU A 5 7.54 6.44 4.03
C GLU A 5 7.46 5.00 4.52
N MET A 6 6.42 4.69 5.30
CA MET A 6 6.28 3.40 5.98
C MET A 6 5.37 2.42 5.23
N HIS A 7 4.73 2.88 4.15
CA HIS A 7 3.79 2.08 3.38
C HIS A 7 3.88 2.45 1.90
N PHE A 8 4.46 1.54 1.14
CA PHE A 8 4.75 1.71 -0.27
C PHE A 8 5.02 0.34 -0.87
N HIS A 9 4.43 0.08 -2.04
CA HIS A 9 4.64 -1.16 -2.78
C HIS A 9 5.64 -0.93 -3.89
N ILE A 10 6.71 -1.73 -3.92
CA ILE A 10 7.75 -1.58 -4.93
C ILE A 10 7.22 -1.92 -6.33
N GLU A 11 6.31 -2.89 -6.40
CA GLU A 11 5.58 -3.33 -7.60
C GLU A 11 4.77 -2.19 -8.21
N GLY A 12 4.19 -1.35 -7.35
CA GLY A 12 3.44 -0.14 -7.71
C GLY A 12 4.30 1.01 -8.22
N THR A 13 5.62 0.82 -8.33
CA THR A 13 6.56 1.85 -8.84
C THR A 13 7.31 1.46 -10.09
N ILE A 14 7.07 0.24 -10.57
CA ILE A 14 7.60 -0.20 -11.85
C ILE A 14 6.85 0.57 -12.94
N THR A 15 7.52 1.55 -13.55
CA THR A 15 6.94 2.38 -14.61
C THR A 15 6.58 1.56 -15.85
N LEU A 16 5.74 2.10 -16.73
CA LEU A 16 5.31 1.39 -17.95
C LEU A 16 6.49 1.11 -18.88
N GLU A 17 7.44 2.04 -18.96
CA GLU A 17 8.67 1.90 -19.73
C GLU A 17 9.52 0.76 -19.18
N LEU A 18 9.64 0.65 -17.85
CA LEU A 18 10.37 -0.42 -17.20
C LEU A 18 9.65 -1.77 -17.35
N ARG A 19 8.33 -1.83 -17.14
CA ARG A 19 7.50 -3.02 -17.39
C ARG A 19 7.69 -3.50 -18.84
N TRP A 20 7.61 -2.59 -19.81
CA TRP A 20 7.81 -2.88 -21.23
C TRP A 20 9.22 -3.38 -21.54
N SER A 21 10.26 -2.72 -21.02
CA SER A 21 11.66 -3.11 -21.20
C SER A 21 11.94 -4.51 -20.63
N LEU A 22 11.40 -4.82 -19.45
CA LEU A 22 11.50 -6.15 -18.84
C LEU A 22 10.78 -7.22 -19.65
N SER A 23 9.58 -6.93 -20.13
CA SER A 23 8.80 -7.80 -21.03
C SER A 23 9.58 -8.18 -22.29
N VAL A 24 10.14 -7.18 -22.97
CA VAL A 24 10.93 -7.39 -24.20
C VAL A 24 12.20 -8.19 -23.91
N SER A 25 12.92 -7.87 -22.83
CA SER A 25 14.18 -8.55 -22.48
C SER A 25 13.99 -10.01 -22.05
N HIS A 26 12.88 -10.33 -21.39
CA HIS A 26 12.59 -11.69 -20.90
C HIS A 26 11.67 -12.49 -21.84
N GLY A 27 11.28 -11.93 -22.99
CA GLY A 27 10.38 -12.57 -23.95
C GLY A 27 9.01 -12.91 -23.35
N THR A 28 8.56 -12.15 -22.34
CA THR A 28 7.30 -12.38 -21.62
C THR A 28 6.29 -11.30 -22.02
N PRO A 29 5.33 -11.58 -22.92
CA PRO A 29 4.46 -10.55 -23.44
C PRO A 29 3.49 -9.99 -22.39
N LEU A 30 3.31 -8.67 -22.37
CA LEU A 30 2.32 -8.01 -21.50
C LEU A 30 0.93 -8.08 -22.14
N PRO A 31 -0.09 -8.60 -21.45
CA PRO A 31 -1.44 -8.67 -22.00
C PRO A 31 -2.11 -7.29 -21.96
N ASP A 32 -2.91 -7.02 -22.98
CA ASP A 32 -3.88 -5.94 -23.00
C ASP A 32 -5.03 -6.27 -22.04
N SER A 33 -5.28 -5.42 -21.05
CA SER A 33 -6.31 -5.64 -20.02
C SER A 33 -7.74 -5.68 -20.58
N ARG A 34 -7.97 -5.11 -21.76
CA ARG A 34 -9.28 -5.04 -22.43
C ARG A 34 -9.49 -6.24 -23.35
N THR A 35 -8.44 -6.68 -24.03
CA THR A 35 -8.55 -7.69 -25.10
C THR A 35 -7.92 -9.04 -24.77
N GLY A 36 -7.08 -9.10 -23.71
CA GLY A 36 -6.28 -10.26 -23.33
C GLY A 36 -5.14 -10.58 -24.31
N LYS A 37 -4.97 -9.81 -25.38
CA LYS A 37 -3.95 -10.04 -26.40
C LYS A 37 -2.63 -9.36 -26.03
N PRO A 38 -1.47 -9.87 -26.46
CA PRO A 38 -0.19 -9.21 -26.20
C PRO A 38 -0.13 -7.78 -26.74
N CYS A 39 0.33 -6.83 -25.91
CA CYS A 39 0.66 -5.48 -26.35
C CYS A 39 1.82 -5.52 -27.34
N HIS A 40 1.70 -4.76 -28.43
CA HIS A 40 2.67 -4.79 -29.52
C HIS A 40 3.74 -3.69 -29.44
N ASN A 41 3.51 -2.65 -28.64
CA ASN A 41 4.46 -1.57 -28.38
C ASN A 41 4.12 -0.85 -27.05
N LEU A 42 5.04 0.00 -26.59
CA LEU A 42 4.86 0.81 -25.38
C LEU A 42 3.62 1.70 -25.46
N SER A 43 3.34 2.34 -26.60
CA SER A 43 2.18 3.21 -26.77
C SER A 43 0.85 2.46 -26.61
N ALA A 44 0.78 1.20 -27.03
CA ALA A 44 -0.38 0.35 -26.80
C ALA A 44 -0.57 0.07 -25.30
N LEU A 45 0.52 -0.17 -24.56
CA LEU A 45 0.48 -0.36 -23.10
C LEU A 45 0.05 0.92 -22.37
N GLU A 46 0.65 2.07 -22.70
CA GLU A 46 0.27 3.39 -22.18
C GLU A 46 -1.21 3.70 -22.41
N GLY A 47 -1.72 3.35 -23.60
CA GLY A 47 -3.12 3.55 -23.97
C GLY A 47 -4.12 2.69 -23.20
N LEU A 48 -3.67 1.68 -22.43
CA LEU A 48 -4.53 0.83 -21.58
C LEU A 48 -4.80 1.45 -20.22
N HIS A 49 -3.78 2.11 -19.69
CA HIS A 49 -3.71 2.66 -18.35
C HIS A 49 -4.66 3.86 -18.13
N ASP A 50 -5.23 4.46 -19.18
CA ASP A 50 -6.18 5.58 -19.06
C ASP A 50 -7.62 5.19 -18.60
N LEU A 51 -7.92 3.89 -18.40
CA LEU A 51 -9.28 3.43 -18.09
C LEU A 51 -9.35 2.44 -16.92
N ARG A 52 -9.65 3.00 -15.73
CA ARG A 52 -10.43 2.44 -14.60
C ARG A 52 -10.07 1.08 -13.99
N HIS A 53 -9.17 0.28 -14.56
CA HIS A 53 -8.90 -1.08 -14.08
C HIS A 53 -7.65 -1.22 -13.20
N ASP A 54 -6.81 -0.18 -13.08
CA ASP A 54 -5.55 -0.23 -12.30
C ASP A 54 -5.63 0.53 -10.96
N LEU A 55 -6.83 0.65 -10.37
CA LEU A 55 -7.00 1.37 -9.10
C LEU A 55 -6.48 0.55 -7.89
N GLU A 56 -6.07 -0.70 -8.10
CA GLU A 56 -5.32 -1.53 -7.14
C GLU A 56 -3.80 -1.50 -7.39
N GLU A 57 -3.34 -1.02 -8.56
CA GLU A 57 -1.93 -0.82 -8.90
C GLU A 57 -1.71 0.62 -9.39
N GLY A 58 -1.66 1.54 -8.42
CA GLY A 58 -0.93 2.80 -8.48
C GLY A 58 -0.63 3.44 -9.83
N MET A 59 -1.47 4.38 -10.26
CA MET A 59 -1.27 5.10 -11.52
C MET A 59 -0.60 6.47 -11.37
N LEU A 60 0.42 6.62 -12.21
CA LEU A 60 1.29 7.78 -12.46
C LEU A 60 0.61 8.83 -13.36
N ARG A 61 0.94 10.09 -13.09
CA ARG A 61 1.23 11.08 -14.13
C ARG A 61 2.68 11.49 -13.95
N GLU A 62 3.49 11.36 -14.99
CA GLU A 62 4.86 11.85 -15.02
C GLU A 62 4.87 13.37 -14.95
N GLU A 63 5.31 13.92 -13.82
CA GLU A 63 6.11 15.13 -13.89
C GLU A 63 7.56 14.71 -14.05
N ARG A 64 8.15 14.99 -15.21
CA ARG A 64 9.60 14.90 -15.41
C ARG A 64 10.28 15.93 -14.52
N THR A 65 10.52 15.58 -13.27
CA THR A 65 11.46 16.31 -12.42
C THR A 65 12.85 15.80 -12.75
N ASP A 66 13.72 16.70 -13.22
CA ASP A 66 15.12 16.40 -13.51
C ASP A 66 15.89 16.13 -12.21
N PHE A 67 16.08 14.85 -11.87
CA PHE A 67 16.80 14.40 -10.67
C PHE A 67 18.31 14.26 -10.88
N SER A 68 18.88 14.77 -11.97
CA SER A 68 20.30 14.62 -12.32
C SER A 68 21.29 15.16 -11.27
N SER A 69 20.83 15.89 -10.25
CA SER A 69 21.65 16.40 -9.15
C SER A 69 21.51 15.65 -7.81
N PHE A 70 20.58 14.69 -7.67
CA PHE A 70 20.34 14.01 -6.40
C PHE A 70 21.16 12.72 -6.32
N THR A 71 22.36 12.80 -5.74
CA THR A 71 23.07 11.59 -5.31
C THR A 71 22.22 10.82 -4.29
N MET A 72 21.66 9.66 -4.67
CA MET A 72 21.03 8.66 -3.78
C MET A 72 22.06 8.10 -2.78
N LYS A 73 22.53 8.90 -1.82
CA LYS A 73 23.57 8.47 -0.87
C LYS A 73 23.12 8.41 0.59
N ARG A 74 21.82 8.63 0.92
CA ARG A 74 21.33 8.58 2.32
C ARG A 74 19.87 8.14 2.48
N VAL A 75 19.38 7.16 1.72
CA VAL A 75 18.10 6.49 2.03
C VAL A 75 18.41 5.22 2.83
N GLN A 76 17.81 5.09 4.02
CA GLN A 76 17.80 3.84 4.77
C GLN A 76 16.47 3.15 4.47
N SER A 77 16.52 1.85 4.19
CA SER A 77 15.33 1.05 3.89
C SER A 77 15.26 -0.17 4.79
N GLN A 78 14.04 -0.64 4.99
CA GLN A 78 13.72 -1.92 5.61
C GLN A 78 12.61 -2.56 4.79
N TRP A 79 12.65 -3.88 4.65
CA TRP A 79 11.69 -4.62 3.82
C TRP A 79 10.57 -5.21 4.65
N ILE A 80 9.34 -5.09 4.16
CA ILE A 80 8.19 -5.82 4.67
C ILE A 80 7.76 -6.78 3.57
N MET A 81 7.69 -8.08 3.88
CA MET A 81 7.22 -9.07 2.93
C MET A 81 5.70 -9.21 3.03
N CYS A 82 4.97 -8.89 1.97
CA CYS A 82 3.51 -8.95 1.97
C CYS A 82 2.98 -10.31 1.49
N PHE A 83 1.88 -10.75 2.10
CA PHE A 83 1.08 -11.87 1.63
C PHE A 83 -0.14 -11.36 0.87
N LEU A 84 -0.34 -11.90 -0.34
CA LEU A 84 -1.53 -11.63 -1.14
C LEU A 84 -2.74 -12.34 -0.54
N ARG A 85 -3.61 -11.57 0.14
CA ARG A 85 -4.78 -12.15 0.81
C ARG A 85 -5.81 -12.74 -0.14
N GLY A 86 -5.70 -12.48 -1.45
CA GLY A 86 -6.55 -13.08 -2.49
C GLY A 86 -6.32 -14.58 -2.73
N ILE A 87 -5.20 -15.17 -2.29
CA ILE A 87 -4.83 -16.55 -2.65
C ILE A 87 -5.30 -17.55 -1.59
N SER A 88 -4.47 -17.93 -0.63
CA SER A 88 -4.88 -18.78 0.50
C SER A 88 -3.93 -18.59 1.69
N PRO A 89 -4.37 -18.85 2.93
CA PRO A 89 -3.49 -18.85 4.10
C PRO A 89 -2.32 -19.85 3.99
N GLU A 90 -2.54 -21.01 3.39
CA GLU A 90 -1.50 -22.03 3.17
C GLU A 90 -0.44 -21.51 2.19
N SER A 91 -0.87 -20.78 1.17
CA SER A 91 -0.01 -20.10 0.21
C SER A 91 0.84 -19.00 0.87
N ALA A 92 0.28 -18.29 1.87
CA ALA A 92 1.01 -17.32 2.69
C ALA A 92 2.06 -18.01 3.58
N MET A 93 1.68 -19.08 4.28
CA MET A 93 2.61 -19.86 5.11
C MET A 93 3.75 -20.48 4.28
N SER A 94 3.45 -21.01 3.10
CA SER A 94 4.46 -21.56 2.18
C SER A 94 5.48 -20.49 1.75
N ARG A 95 5.02 -19.29 1.40
CA ARG A 95 5.90 -18.15 1.08
C ARG A 95 6.73 -17.71 2.28
N TYR A 96 6.13 -17.69 3.46
CA TYR A 96 6.83 -17.39 4.70
C TYR A 96 7.99 -18.34 4.95
N ILE A 97 7.75 -19.65 4.85
CA ILE A 97 8.80 -20.67 5.00
C ILE A 97 9.90 -20.49 3.94
N ALA A 98 9.53 -20.22 2.69
CA ALA A 98 10.47 -19.98 1.61
C ALA A 98 11.33 -18.71 1.82
N ALA A 99 10.82 -17.73 2.57
CA ALA A 99 11.52 -16.49 2.88
C ALA A 99 12.46 -16.58 4.10
N LEU A 100 12.34 -17.63 4.95
CA LEU A 100 13.18 -17.80 6.14
C LEU A 100 14.70 -17.72 5.88
N PRO A 101 15.26 -18.24 4.77
CA PRO A 101 16.68 -18.06 4.45
C PRO A 101 17.11 -16.59 4.29
N TYR A 102 16.16 -15.69 4.02
CA TYR A 102 16.37 -14.26 3.80
C TYR A 102 15.84 -13.40 4.96
N ARG A 103 15.47 -13.99 6.10
CA ARG A 103 14.81 -13.28 7.22
C ARG A 103 15.57 -12.05 7.70
N ASP A 104 16.90 -12.06 7.64
CA ASP A 104 17.74 -10.92 8.09
C ASP A 104 17.60 -9.68 7.18
N MET A 105 16.99 -9.84 5.99
CA MET A 105 16.63 -8.73 5.10
C MET A 105 15.22 -8.18 5.37
N ILE A 106 14.38 -8.92 6.12
CA ILE A 106 12.95 -8.67 6.29
C ILE A 106 12.72 -8.14 7.71
N ALA A 107 12.19 -6.92 7.84
CA ALA A 107 11.85 -6.32 9.12
C ALA A 107 10.45 -6.73 9.62
N GLY A 108 9.58 -7.20 8.72
CA GLY A 108 8.23 -7.59 9.05
C GLY A 108 7.49 -8.28 7.91
N VAL A 109 6.28 -8.75 8.22
CA VAL A 109 5.32 -9.28 7.24
C VAL A 109 4.10 -8.36 7.14
N GLY A 110 3.55 -8.27 5.93
CA GLY A 110 2.36 -7.51 5.61
C GLY A 110 1.24 -8.42 5.08
N LEU A 111 0.01 -7.94 5.09
CA LEU A 111 -1.11 -8.55 4.38
C LEU A 111 -1.80 -7.47 3.55
N ASP A 112 -1.87 -7.69 2.23
CA ASP A 112 -2.36 -6.72 1.25
C ASP A 112 -3.41 -7.34 0.31
N PHE A 113 -3.77 -6.60 -0.73
CA PHE A 113 -4.72 -7.02 -1.78
C PHE A 113 -6.18 -7.12 -1.30
N LEU A 114 -7.04 -7.78 -2.07
CA LEU A 114 -8.51 -7.83 -1.96
C LEU A 114 -9.02 -8.09 -0.52
N GLU A 115 -9.45 -7.03 0.16
CA GLU A 115 -9.92 -7.04 1.54
C GLU A 115 -11.24 -7.79 1.77
N ARG A 116 -12.17 -7.65 0.82
CA ARG A 116 -13.54 -8.12 0.94
C ARG A 116 -13.60 -9.64 1.14
N ASP A 117 -14.36 -10.08 2.14
CA ASP A 117 -14.57 -11.49 2.51
C ASP A 117 -13.28 -12.26 2.87
N ARG A 118 -12.18 -11.55 3.13
CA ARG A 118 -10.86 -12.15 3.38
C ARG A 118 -10.20 -11.60 4.63
N PRO A 119 -10.87 -11.57 5.80
CA PRO A 119 -10.40 -10.88 7.01
C PRO A 119 -9.00 -11.35 7.48
N PRO A 120 -8.24 -10.51 8.21
CA PRO A 120 -6.88 -10.83 8.62
C PRO A 120 -6.82 -12.07 9.53
N LEU A 121 -7.92 -12.37 10.23
CA LEU A 121 -8.06 -13.56 11.07
C LEU A 121 -7.73 -14.87 10.33
N PHE A 122 -7.99 -14.97 9.01
CA PHE A 122 -7.63 -16.17 8.24
C PHE A 122 -6.12 -16.40 8.13
N PHE A 123 -5.31 -15.37 8.37
CA PHE A 123 -3.85 -15.39 8.26
C PHE A 123 -3.17 -15.34 9.64
N GLU A 124 -3.92 -15.55 10.72
CA GLU A 124 -3.39 -15.44 12.07
C GLU A 124 -2.26 -16.44 12.35
N ASP A 125 -2.33 -17.65 11.81
CA ASP A 125 -1.26 -18.65 12.00
C ASP A 125 0.09 -18.19 11.44
N VAL A 126 0.09 -17.55 10.26
CA VAL A 126 1.34 -17.00 9.68
C VAL A 126 1.80 -15.74 10.41
N PHE A 127 0.86 -14.93 10.91
CA PHE A 127 1.22 -13.79 11.75
C PHE A 127 1.82 -14.21 13.09
N GLN A 128 1.24 -15.21 13.75
CA GLN A 128 1.76 -15.74 15.00
C GLN A 128 3.17 -16.28 14.79
N ARG A 129 3.36 -17.07 13.73
CA ARG A 129 4.68 -17.58 13.38
C ARG A 129 5.69 -16.46 13.11
N ALA A 130 5.30 -15.41 12.38
CA ALA A 130 6.16 -14.26 12.13
C ALA A 130 6.58 -13.56 13.44
N ARG A 131 5.67 -13.42 14.40
CA ARG A 131 5.98 -12.85 15.73
C ARG A 131 6.90 -13.74 16.55
N ASP A 132 6.72 -15.06 16.50
CA ASP A 132 7.60 -16.01 17.18
C ASP A 132 9.04 -15.92 16.65
N ASP A 133 9.19 -15.55 15.38
CA ASP A 133 10.46 -15.28 14.70
C ASP A 133 10.91 -13.79 14.81
N ASP A 134 10.34 -13.01 15.73
CA ASP A 134 10.62 -11.58 16.04
C ASP A 134 10.38 -10.57 14.88
N LEU A 135 9.55 -10.94 13.91
CA LEU A 135 9.15 -10.05 12.82
C LEU A 135 7.94 -9.19 13.20
N LYS A 136 7.92 -7.95 12.70
CA LYS A 136 6.75 -7.07 12.84
C LYS A 136 5.61 -7.52 11.92
N VAL A 137 4.37 -7.22 12.31
CA VAL A 137 3.17 -7.53 11.49
C VAL A 137 2.44 -6.23 11.16
N THR A 138 2.15 -6.02 9.88
CA THR A 138 1.31 -4.93 9.37
C THR A 138 0.20 -5.49 8.51
N CYS A 139 -0.91 -4.76 8.36
CA CYS A 139 -2.07 -5.29 7.66
C CYS A 139 -2.93 -4.18 7.08
N TYR A 140 -3.37 -4.38 5.85
CA TYR A 140 -4.49 -3.68 5.24
C TYR A 140 -5.79 -4.00 5.99
N CYS A 141 -6.45 -2.97 6.52
CA CYS A 141 -7.71 -3.12 7.23
C CYS A 141 -8.57 -1.86 7.14
N ASP A 142 -9.10 -1.60 5.95
CA ASP A 142 -10.00 -0.47 5.69
C ASP A 142 -11.48 -0.79 5.90
N LEU A 143 -11.86 -2.07 5.97
CA LEU A 143 -13.24 -2.45 6.28
C LEU A 143 -13.45 -2.63 7.79
N ILE A 144 -14.46 -1.94 8.33
CA ILE A 144 -14.77 -1.85 9.76
C ILE A 144 -15.18 -3.22 10.35
N ASP A 145 -15.73 -4.11 9.53
CA ASP A 145 -16.23 -5.42 9.95
C ASP A 145 -15.15 -6.52 10.00
N GLN A 146 -13.91 -6.19 9.65
CA GLN A 146 -12.82 -7.15 9.66
C GLN A 146 -12.28 -7.40 11.08
N ARG A 147 -12.25 -8.67 11.45
CA ARG A 147 -11.67 -9.13 12.71
C ARG A 147 -10.18 -9.42 12.51
N GLY A 148 -9.34 -8.82 13.34
CA GLY A 148 -7.96 -9.25 13.55
C GLY A 148 -7.89 -10.19 14.75
N GLY A 149 -7.05 -11.22 14.69
CA GLY A 149 -6.80 -12.11 15.82
C GLY A 149 -5.93 -11.43 16.88
N THR A 150 -4.66 -11.79 16.96
CA THR A 150 -3.73 -11.15 17.93
C THR A 150 -3.34 -9.72 17.53
N GLY A 151 -3.64 -9.33 16.28
CA GLY A 151 -3.61 -7.95 15.79
C GLY A 151 -2.27 -7.52 15.19
N ALA A 152 -2.31 -6.56 14.28
CA ALA A 152 -1.11 -5.97 13.68
C ALA A 152 -0.47 -4.90 14.58
N GLY A 153 0.82 -4.64 14.40
CA GLY A 153 1.54 -3.55 15.08
C GLY A 153 1.33 -2.18 14.42
N ARG A 154 0.78 -2.16 13.20
CA ARG A 154 0.37 -0.98 12.44
C ARG A 154 -0.76 -1.36 11.49
N ILE A 155 -1.70 -0.45 11.29
CA ILE A 155 -2.74 -0.61 10.27
C ILE A 155 -2.30 0.14 9.03
N ASP A 156 -2.23 -0.58 7.92
CA ASP A 156 -2.00 0.02 6.63
C ASP A 156 -3.34 0.51 6.08
N HIS A 157 -3.39 1.76 5.61
CA HIS A 157 -4.63 2.53 5.39
C HIS A 157 -5.35 2.92 6.70
N GLY A 158 -6.61 2.55 6.88
CA GLY A 158 -7.42 2.83 8.07
C GLY A 158 -8.31 4.07 7.96
N LEU A 159 -8.66 4.57 6.76
CA LEU A 159 -9.44 5.80 6.61
C LEU A 159 -10.84 5.69 7.25
N HIS A 160 -11.43 4.49 7.26
CA HIS A 160 -12.77 4.24 7.80
C HIS A 160 -12.79 4.01 9.31
N VAL A 161 -11.65 4.04 9.99
CA VAL A 161 -11.58 3.81 11.44
C VAL A 161 -12.42 4.81 12.23
N VAL A 162 -12.62 6.03 11.69
CA VAL A 162 -13.42 7.09 12.31
C VAL A 162 -14.91 6.90 12.18
N ASP A 163 -15.36 6.02 11.29
CA ASP A 163 -16.77 5.74 11.13
C ASP A 163 -17.30 4.84 12.28
N ASP A 164 -16.40 4.21 13.06
CA ASP A 164 -16.71 3.45 14.28
C ASP A 164 -15.88 3.95 15.47
N LEU A 165 -16.57 4.62 16.42
CA LEU A 165 -15.95 5.18 17.62
C LEU A 165 -15.29 4.11 18.51
N PHE A 166 -15.83 2.90 18.58
CA PHE A 166 -15.21 1.82 19.37
C PHE A 166 -13.90 1.37 18.73
N LEU A 167 -13.88 1.26 17.40
CA LEU A 167 -12.67 0.93 16.66
C LEU A 167 -11.60 2.01 16.81
N LEU A 168 -11.97 3.29 16.68
CA LEU A 168 -11.07 4.42 16.89
C LEU A 168 -10.45 4.44 18.30
N VAL A 169 -11.28 4.22 19.33
CA VAL A 169 -10.81 4.14 20.72
C VAL A 169 -9.86 2.95 20.91
N ASN A 170 -10.18 1.78 20.35
CA ASN A 170 -9.32 0.60 20.43
C ASN A 170 -7.96 0.83 19.76
N VAL A 171 -7.94 1.43 18.57
CA VAL A 171 -6.70 1.79 17.84
C VAL A 171 -5.85 2.74 18.67
N LYS A 172 -6.46 3.77 19.25
CA LYS A 172 -5.78 4.73 20.14
C LYS A 172 -5.23 4.06 21.40
N GLN A 173 -6.04 3.25 22.09
CA GLN A 173 -5.64 2.56 23.33
C GLN A 173 -4.49 1.58 23.11
N LYS A 174 -4.46 0.93 21.94
CA LYS A 174 -3.38 0.02 21.54
C LYS A 174 -2.14 0.76 21.00
N GLY A 175 -2.19 2.08 20.83
CA GLY A 175 -1.09 2.86 20.27
C GLY A 175 -0.74 2.47 18.83
N LEU A 176 -1.72 2.04 18.04
CA LEU A 176 -1.50 1.63 16.65
C LEU A 176 -1.40 2.86 15.75
N GLY A 177 -0.36 2.91 14.92
CA GLY A 177 -0.25 3.92 13.86
C GLY A 177 -1.03 3.53 12.59
N LEU A 178 -1.45 4.54 11.83
CA LEU A 178 -2.09 4.39 10.53
C LEU A 178 -1.19 4.91 9.40
N THR A 179 -1.08 4.19 8.28
CA THR A 179 -0.39 4.68 7.07
C THR A 179 -1.41 5.08 6.01
N ILE A 180 -1.89 6.32 6.11
CA ILE A 180 -2.94 6.83 5.24
C ILE A 180 -2.35 7.18 3.87
N CYS A 181 -3.00 6.67 2.83
CA CYS A 181 -2.61 6.86 1.44
C CYS A 181 -3.72 7.57 0.65
N PRO A 182 -3.78 8.91 0.68
CA PRO A 182 -4.92 9.67 0.16
C PRO A 182 -5.25 9.39 -1.31
N CYS A 183 -4.22 9.15 -2.12
CA CYS A 183 -4.35 8.82 -3.53
C CYS A 183 -5.13 7.53 -3.76
N GLY A 184 -4.89 6.51 -2.92
CA GLY A 184 -5.59 5.23 -3.00
C GLY A 184 -7.10 5.36 -2.79
N TYR A 185 -7.56 6.32 -1.99
CA TYR A 185 -8.99 6.48 -1.73
C TYR A 185 -9.74 7.30 -2.76
N SER A 186 -9.06 8.17 -3.52
CA SER A 186 -9.72 9.13 -4.43
C SER A 186 -10.50 8.45 -5.56
N CYS A 187 -10.22 7.18 -5.79
CA CYS A 187 -10.88 6.31 -6.75
C CYS A 187 -12.32 5.93 -6.34
N TYR A 188 -12.62 5.92 -5.05
CA TYR A 188 -13.91 5.46 -4.50
C TYR A 188 -14.47 6.34 -3.38
N THR A 189 -13.70 7.33 -2.90
CA THR A 189 -14.07 8.27 -1.85
C THR A 189 -13.86 9.69 -2.35
N GLY A 190 -14.85 10.58 -2.17
CA GLY A 190 -14.71 11.97 -2.56
C GLY A 190 -13.60 12.68 -1.76
N GLU A 191 -12.81 13.52 -2.43
CA GLU A 191 -11.66 14.23 -1.86
C GLU A 191 -11.97 14.95 -0.54
N ARG A 192 -13.12 15.64 -0.48
CA ARG A 192 -13.59 16.32 0.73
C ARG A 192 -13.76 15.35 1.91
N LEU A 193 -14.33 14.17 1.68
CA LEU A 193 -14.57 13.19 2.73
C LEU A 193 -13.26 12.56 3.22
N ILE A 194 -12.30 12.32 2.30
CA ILE A 194 -10.95 11.88 2.67
C ILE A 194 -10.33 12.88 3.65
N LEU A 195 -10.39 14.16 3.30
CA LEU A 195 -9.84 15.25 4.11
C LEU A 195 -10.50 15.38 5.48
N GLU A 196 -11.83 15.37 5.54
CA GLU A 196 -12.59 15.44 6.79
C GLU A 196 -12.23 14.27 7.72
N ARG A 197 -12.13 13.04 7.18
CA ARG A 197 -11.76 11.86 7.96
C ARG A 197 -10.32 11.92 8.47
N ILE A 198 -9.37 12.35 7.64
CA ILE A 198 -7.97 12.52 8.07
C ILE A 198 -7.89 13.57 9.19
N ALA A 199 -8.60 14.69 9.05
CA ALA A 199 -8.64 15.73 10.07
C ALA A 199 -9.13 15.17 11.42
N LEU A 200 -10.18 14.35 11.43
CA LEU A 200 -10.69 13.69 12.64
C LEU A 200 -9.69 12.70 13.25
N GLN A 201 -9.04 11.87 12.42
CA GLN A 201 -8.09 10.86 12.88
C GLN A 201 -6.87 11.47 13.55
N ARG A 202 -6.38 12.61 13.04
CA ARG A 202 -5.16 13.27 13.57
C ARG A 202 -5.26 13.69 15.03
N TYR A 203 -6.47 13.88 15.56
CA TYR A 203 -6.68 14.19 16.98
C TYR A 203 -6.73 12.95 17.87
N ALA A 204 -6.80 11.76 17.28
CA ALA A 204 -7.01 10.50 17.99
C ALA A 204 -5.87 9.50 17.83
N VAL A 205 -5.23 9.44 16.66
CA VAL A 205 -4.28 8.39 16.28
C VAL A 205 -3.09 8.97 15.51
N ASP A 206 -1.92 8.36 15.65
CA ASP A 206 -0.73 8.71 14.88
C ASP A 206 -0.90 8.32 13.41
N ILE A 207 -0.72 9.28 12.50
CA ILE A 207 -0.84 9.09 11.05
C ILE A 207 0.51 9.35 10.38
N CYS A 208 0.99 8.34 9.66
CA CYS A 208 2.03 8.48 8.64
C CYS A 208 1.36 8.67 7.28
N TRP A 209 1.83 9.67 6.52
CA TRP A 209 1.40 9.86 5.14
C TRP A 209 2.22 8.98 4.22
N ALA A 210 1.55 8.25 3.35
CA ALA A 210 2.18 7.34 2.41
C ALA A 210 1.57 7.52 1.01
N SER A 211 2.36 7.21 -0.03
CA SER A 211 1.88 7.34 -1.40
C SER A 211 1.15 6.08 -1.88
N THR A 212 1.33 4.92 -1.24
CA THR A 212 1.02 3.53 -1.71
C THR A 212 1.69 3.15 -3.04
N SER A 213 1.78 4.11 -3.95
CA SER A 213 2.36 4.11 -5.29
C SER A 213 2.66 5.57 -5.68
N ILE A 214 3.53 5.83 -6.65
CA ILE A 214 3.88 7.21 -7.04
C ILE A 214 2.66 7.93 -7.64
N ALA A 215 1.92 8.66 -6.81
CA ALA A 215 0.85 9.56 -7.22
C ALA A 215 1.04 10.91 -6.51
N THR A 216 1.77 11.81 -7.17
CA THR A 216 2.21 13.10 -6.60
C THR A 216 1.09 14.14 -6.51
N GLN A 217 0.06 14.05 -7.35
CA GLN A 217 -0.90 15.15 -7.60
C GLN A 217 -1.89 15.43 -6.47
N ILE A 218 -2.21 14.43 -5.64
CA ILE A 218 -3.19 14.60 -4.56
C ILE A 218 -2.51 15.19 -3.31
N LEU A 219 -1.22 14.95 -3.10
CA LEU A 219 -0.48 15.47 -1.95
C LEU A 219 -0.43 17.01 -1.93
N GLU A 220 -0.29 17.65 -3.08
CA GLU A 220 -0.23 19.11 -3.19
C GLU A 220 -1.58 19.77 -2.85
N LYS A 221 -2.68 19.24 -3.40
CA LYS A 221 -4.04 19.73 -3.12
C LYS A 221 -4.44 19.55 -1.66
N LEU A 222 -4.07 18.42 -1.05
CA LEU A 222 -4.33 18.18 0.37
C LEU A 222 -3.52 19.11 1.27
N GLN A 223 -2.27 19.40 0.92
CA GLN A 223 -1.45 20.38 1.65
C GLN A 223 -2.05 21.78 1.56
N GLU A 224 -2.64 22.14 0.42
CA GLU A 224 -3.33 23.41 0.26
C GLU A 224 -4.63 23.48 1.08
N TYR A 225 -5.44 22.42 1.07
CA TYR A 225 -6.65 22.33 1.91
C TYR A 225 -6.33 22.42 3.40
N LEU A 226 -5.32 21.70 3.88
CA LEU A 226 -4.95 21.74 5.30
C LEU A 226 -4.48 23.13 5.76
N LYS A 227 -3.95 23.97 4.86
CA LYS A 227 -3.60 25.37 5.17
C LYS A 227 -4.82 26.29 5.30
N GLN A 228 -5.99 25.87 4.79
CA GLN A 228 -7.22 26.67 4.81
C GLN A 228 -8.14 26.31 5.98
N VAL A 229 -8.02 25.10 6.50
CA VAL A 229 -8.89 24.56 7.57
C VAL A 229 -8.26 24.65 8.96
N LEU A 230 -6.95 24.88 9.04
CA LEU A 230 -6.19 25.16 10.26
C LEU A 230 -5.77 26.63 10.31
#